data_AF-A0AA43IP83-F1
#
_entry.id   AF-A0AA43IP83-F1
#
_cell.length_a   1.000
_cell.length_b   1.000
_cell.length_c   1.000
_cell.angle_alpha   90.00
_cell.angle_beta   90.00
_cell.angle_gamma   90.00
#
_symmetry.space_group_name_H-M   'P 1'
#
loop_
_entity.id
_entity.type
_entity.pdbx_description
1 polymer ?
#
loop_
_entity_poly.entity_id
_entity_poly.type
_entity_poly.pdbx_seq_one_letter_code
_entity_poly.pdbx_strand_id
1 'polypeptide(L)'
;RWEDQFHLSLDPDTAKEFHDETLPDNAAKVSHFCSMCGPHFCSMKITQDVRDYAAQLKVDEQQAIQIGMKEKSEEFKKTGSEIYR
;
A
#
# COMPACT_ATOMS: atom_id res chain seq x y z
N ARG A 1 -9.73 7.00 0.14
CA ARG A 1 -10.51 8.21 -0.22
C ARG A 1 -10.37 9.17 0.94
N TRP A 2 -9.48 10.16 0.85
CA TRP A 2 -9.14 11.01 1.99
C TRP A 2 -10.21 12.05 2.31
N GLU A 3 -10.73 12.76 1.31
CA GLU A 3 -11.74 13.80 1.53
C GLU A 3 -13.00 13.26 2.21
N ASP A 4 -13.48 12.09 1.79
CA ASP A 4 -14.62 11.43 2.45
C ASP A 4 -14.30 11.11 3.92
N GLN A 5 -13.08 10.67 4.22
CA GLN A 5 -12.66 10.33 5.57
C GLN A 5 -12.56 11.58 6.48
N PHE A 6 -12.14 12.72 5.93
CA PHE A 6 -12.16 13.99 6.68
C PHE A 6 -13.59 14.44 6.97
N HIS A 7 -14.49 14.42 5.97
CA HIS A 7 -15.88 14.82 6.16
C HIS A 7 -16.67 13.92 7.13
N LEU A 8 -16.23 12.67 7.32
CA LEU A 8 -16.81 11.73 8.28
C LEU A 8 -16.24 11.89 9.70
N SER A 9 -15.19 12.70 9.89
CA SER A 9 -14.61 12.94 11.20
C SER A 9 -15.50 13.89 12.02
N LEU A 10 -15.25 13.96 13.33
CA LEU A 10 -15.94 14.91 14.20
C LEU A 10 -15.52 16.36 13.92
N ASP A 11 -14.29 16.55 13.45
CA ASP A 11 -13.69 17.85 13.12
C ASP A 11 -12.92 17.72 11.79
N PRO A 12 -13.60 17.93 10.65
CA PRO A 12 -13.02 17.75 9.33
C PRO A 12 -11.83 18.66 9.04
N ASP A 13 -11.87 19.90 9.53
CA ASP A 13 -10.83 20.91 9.29
C ASP A 13 -9.52 20.49 9.94
N THR A 14 -9.56 20.15 11.25
CA THR A 14 -8.37 19.65 11.97
C THR A 14 -7.82 18.37 11.35
N ALA A 15 -8.68 17.43 10.92
CA ALA A 15 -8.24 16.19 10.30
C ALA A 15 -7.50 16.42 8.98
N LYS A 16 -7.96 17.39 8.18
CA LYS A 16 -7.33 17.78 6.92
C LYS A 16 -6.00 18.49 7.18
N GLU A 17 -5.97 19.43 8.13
CA GLU A 17 -4.76 20.18 8.50
C GLU A 17 -3.61 19.24 8.89
N PHE A 18 -3.85 18.26 9.77
CA PHE A 18 -2.81 17.32 10.21
C PHE A 18 -2.28 16.43 9.08
N HIS A 19 -3.12 16.06 8.12
CA HIS A 19 -2.65 15.36 6.92
C HIS A 19 -1.77 16.28 6.06
N ASP A 20 -2.17 17.54 5.90
CA ASP A 20 -1.55 18.49 4.96
C ASP A 20 -0.26 19.13 5.47
N GLU A 21 -0.01 19.09 6.79
CA GLU A 21 1.26 19.49 7.39
C GLU A 21 2.47 18.82 6.72
N THR A 22 2.30 17.57 6.26
CA THR A 22 3.38 16.78 5.64
C THR A 22 3.12 16.41 4.18
N LEU A 23 1.86 16.43 3.74
CA LEU A 23 1.44 16.07 2.39
C LEU A 23 0.43 17.10 1.81
N PRO A 24 0.86 18.34 1.53
CA PRO A 24 -0.05 19.44 1.16
C PRO A 24 -0.59 19.33 -0.27
N ASP A 25 0.06 18.55 -1.15
CA ASP A 25 -0.37 18.42 -2.54
C ASP A 25 -1.75 17.75 -2.63
N ASN A 26 -2.62 18.26 -3.52
CA ASN A 26 -3.92 17.66 -3.81
C ASN A 26 -3.78 16.20 -4.27
N ALA A 27 -2.67 15.85 -4.93
CA ALA A 27 -2.38 14.46 -5.31
C ALA A 27 -2.30 13.51 -4.10
N ALA A 28 -1.95 14.01 -2.90
CA ALA A 28 -1.91 13.18 -1.70
C ALA A 28 -3.31 12.72 -1.24
N LYS A 29 -4.36 13.49 -1.51
CA LYS A 29 -5.76 13.16 -1.16
C LYS A 29 -6.34 11.99 -1.95
N VAL A 30 -5.70 11.65 -3.06
CA VAL A 30 -6.01 10.45 -3.87
C VAL A 30 -4.99 9.34 -3.68
N SER A 31 -3.92 9.59 -2.92
CA SER A 31 -2.87 8.60 -2.70
C SER A 31 -3.31 7.48 -1.76
N HIS A 32 -2.73 6.29 -1.95
CA HIS A 32 -2.98 5.11 -1.13
C HIS A 32 -2.05 5.01 0.10
N PHE A 33 -1.53 6.13 0.60
CA PHE A 33 -0.69 6.16 1.79
C PHE A 33 -0.87 7.48 2.56
N CYS A 34 -0.39 7.51 3.80
CA CYS A 34 -0.18 8.73 4.57
C CYS A 34 1.31 8.91 4.88
N SER A 35 1.67 10.05 5.46
CA SER A 35 3.05 10.38 5.82
C SER A 35 3.67 9.44 6.85
N MET A 36 2.88 8.68 7.61
CA MET A 36 3.40 7.76 8.63
C MET A 36 4.16 6.56 8.03
N CYS A 37 3.63 5.94 6.97
CA CYS A 37 4.18 4.72 6.39
C CYS A 37 4.80 4.93 5.01
N GLY A 38 4.43 6.02 4.32
CA GLY A 38 4.89 6.27 2.96
C GLY A 38 4.40 5.24 1.92
N PRO A 39 4.82 5.41 0.66
CA PRO A 39 4.24 4.70 -0.49
C PRO A 39 4.54 3.19 -0.55
N HIS A 40 5.61 2.75 0.12
CA HIS A 40 6.11 1.36 0.06
C HIS A 40 5.69 0.51 1.27
N PHE A 41 5.33 1.13 2.39
CA PHE A 41 5.08 0.41 3.64
C PHE A 41 3.66 0.62 4.20
N CYS A 42 2.77 1.29 3.47
CA CYS A 42 1.38 1.42 3.89
C CYS A 42 0.68 0.05 3.90
N SER A 43 0.30 -0.42 5.09
CA SER A 43 -0.35 -1.71 5.29
C SER A 43 -1.65 -1.87 4.51
N MET A 44 -2.47 -0.81 4.44
CA MET A 44 -3.74 -0.83 3.69
C MET A 44 -3.51 -1.02 2.20
N LYS A 45 -2.50 -0.34 1.63
CA LYS A 45 -2.12 -0.50 0.21
C LYS A 45 -1.59 -1.89 -0.05
N ILE A 46 -0.65 -2.38 0.75
CA ILE A 46 -0.07 -3.73 0.61
C ILE A 46 -1.18 -4.80 0.66
N THR A 47 -2.13 -4.64 1.58
CA THR A 47 -3.27 -5.56 1.68
C THR A 47 -4.14 -5.53 0.42
N GLN A 48 -4.38 -4.35 -0.14
CA GLN A 48 -5.12 -4.23 -1.41
C GLN A 48 -4.35 -4.88 -2.57
N ASP A 49 -3.04 -4.63 -2.68
CA ASP A 49 -2.19 -5.23 -3.71
C ASP A 49 -2.22 -6.77 -3.64
N VAL A 50 -2.20 -7.36 -2.43
CA VAL A 50 -2.34 -8.81 -2.23
C VAL A 50 -3.70 -9.33 -2.67
N ARG A 51 -4.78 -8.61 -2.35
CA ARG A 51 -6.15 -8.96 -2.78
C ARG A 51 -6.31 -8.91 -4.28
N ASP A 52 -5.77 -7.89 -4.91
CA ASP A 52 -5.84 -7.71 -6.37
C ASP A 52 -5.04 -8.81 -7.08
N TYR A 53 -3.85 -9.16 -6.57
CA TYR A 53 -3.07 -10.29 -7.06
C TYR A 53 -3.79 -11.63 -6.90
N ALA A 54 -4.41 -11.88 -5.74
CA ALA A 54 -5.21 -13.07 -5.51
C ALA A 54 -6.40 -13.16 -6.48
N ALA A 55 -7.10 -12.04 -6.72
CA ALA A 55 -8.21 -11.97 -7.65
C ALA A 55 -7.79 -12.24 -9.10
N GLN A 56 -6.63 -11.72 -9.53
CA GLN A 56 -6.06 -12.00 -10.87
C GLN A 56 -5.76 -13.49 -11.05
N LEU A 57 -5.25 -14.15 -10.01
CA LEU A 57 -4.95 -15.57 -10.01
C LEU A 57 -6.17 -16.47 -9.75
N LYS A 58 -7.32 -15.89 -9.34
CA LYS A 58 -8.55 -16.60 -8.93
C LYS A 58 -8.29 -17.59 -7.78
N VAL A 59 -7.46 -17.20 -6.83
CA VAL A 59 -7.13 -17.95 -5.62
C VAL A 59 -7.46 -17.13 -4.38
N ASP A 60 -7.39 -17.75 -3.19
CA ASP A 60 -7.50 -17.01 -1.94
C ASP A 60 -6.22 -16.22 -1.61
N GLU A 61 -6.33 -15.26 -0.68
CA GLU A 61 -5.21 -14.38 -0.28
C GLU A 61 -4.01 -15.17 0.27
N GLN A 62 -4.23 -16.26 1.01
CA GLN A 62 -3.15 -17.06 1.60
C GLN A 62 -2.38 -17.82 0.52
N GLN A 63 -3.10 -18.41 -0.44
CA GLN A 63 -2.50 -19.05 -1.60
C GLN A 63 -1.70 -18.05 -2.44
N ALA A 64 -2.24 -16.86 -2.68
CA ALA A 64 -1.57 -15.80 -3.42
C ALA A 64 -0.23 -15.41 -2.77
N ILE A 65 -0.20 -15.27 -1.43
CA ILE A 65 1.05 -14.98 -0.70
C ILE A 65 2.08 -16.09 -0.93
N GLN A 66 1.69 -17.36 -0.82
CA GLN A 66 2.63 -18.48 -1.02
C GLN A 66 3.19 -18.52 -2.46
N ILE A 67 2.34 -18.27 -3.46
CA ILE A 67 2.74 -18.23 -4.86
C ILE A 67 3.72 -17.06 -5.08
N GLY A 68 3.37 -15.85 -4.66
CA GLY A 68 4.21 -14.67 -4.85
C GLY A 68 5.57 -14.78 -4.13
N MET A 69 5.60 -15.35 -2.93
CA MET A 69 6.86 -15.60 -2.21
C MET A 69 7.74 -16.63 -2.93
N LYS A 70 7.14 -17.67 -3.51
CA LYS A 70 7.88 -18.66 -4.31
C LYS A 70 8.48 -18.01 -5.56
N GLU A 71 7.69 -17.22 -6.29
CA GLU A 71 8.14 -16.49 -7.48
C GLU A 71 9.33 -15.56 -7.16
N LYS A 72 9.22 -14.77 -6.08
CA LYS A 72 10.29 -13.87 -5.63
C LYS A 72 11.54 -14.62 -5.17
N SER A 73 11.39 -15.78 -4.51
CA SER A 73 12.52 -16.63 -4.13
C SER A 73 13.24 -17.18 -5.36
N GLU A 74 12.51 -17.62 -6.39
CA GLU A 74 13.09 -18.07 -7.65
C GLU A 74 13.79 -16.94 -8.41
N GLU A 75 13.20 -15.73 -8.43
CA GLU A 75 13.81 -14.52 -8.98
C GLU A 75 15.14 -14.22 -8.28
N PHE A 76 15.17 -14.20 -6.95
CA PHE A 76 16.38 -13.96 -6.16
C PHE A 76 17.48 -15.00 -6.43
N LYS A 77 17.11 -16.29 -6.57
CA LYS A 77 18.07 -17.36 -6.91
C LYS A 77 18.65 -17.20 -8.31
N LYS A 78 17.82 -16.92 -9.31
CA LYS A 78 18.27 -16.54 -10.68
C LYS A 78 19.15 -15.29 -10.63
N THR A 79 18.96 -14.51 -9.58
CA THR A 79 19.60 -13.24 -9.23
C THR A 79 21.12 -13.25 -9.11
N GLY A 80 21.68 -14.44 -8.86
CA GLY A 80 22.95 -14.62 -8.15
C GLY A 80 22.81 -14.76 -6.64
N SER A 81 21.59 -14.67 -6.07
CA SER A 81 21.35 -14.64 -4.61
C SER A 81 22.07 -13.49 -3.88
N GLU A 82 22.25 -12.37 -4.57
CA GLU A 82 22.85 -11.16 -4.02
C GLU A 82 21.79 -10.11 -3.71
N ILE A 83 21.89 -9.50 -2.52
CA ILE A 83 20.99 -8.44 -2.06
C ILE A 83 21.32 -7.11 -2.76
N TYR A 84 22.61 -6.86 -3.00
CA TYR A 84 23.10 -5.65 -3.65
C TYR A 84 23.64 -6.03 -5.02
N ARG A 85 23.11 -5.39 -6.06
CA ARG A 85 23.53 -5.52 -7.46
C ARG A 85 23.82 -4.15 -8.05
#